data_AF-A0A497BXM6-F1
#
_entry.id   AF-A0A497BXM6-F1
#
_cell.length_a   1.000
_cell.length_b   1.000
_cell.length_c   1.000
_cell.angle_alpha   90.00
_cell.angle_beta   90.00
_cell.angle_gamma   90.00
#
_symmetry.space_group_name_H-M   'P 1'
#
loop_
_entity.id
_entity.type
_entity.pdbx_description
1 polymer ?
#
loop_
_entity_poly.entity_id
_entity_poly.type
_entity_poly.pdbx_seq_one_letter_code
_entity_poly.pdbx_strand_id
1 'polypeptide(L)'
;MEWITSPESWIALLTLTALEIVLGIDNIIFISILAGKLPKDQQKTGRQLGLAMAMITRILLLLSISWLIQLTAPLFSVFSNQISGRDLILIVGGLFLLGKSTFEIHERLEGEEGHASQKVAASLAGVVFQIMLLDIVFSLDSVITAVGMVNEINIMISAVVIAVGIMLFASGPISGFVNERPTLKILALSFLLLIGFSLIADGLGLH
;
A
#
# COMPACT_ATOMS: atom_id res chain seq x y z
N MET A 1 9.22 -19.29 -21.35
CA MET A 1 10.08 -18.47 -22.22
C MET A 1 9.34 -17.93 -23.46
N GLU A 2 8.13 -18.43 -23.79
CA GLU A 2 7.34 -17.99 -24.95
C GLU A 2 6.83 -16.54 -24.85
N TRP A 3 6.65 -15.99 -23.64
CA TRP A 3 6.22 -14.60 -23.45
C TRP A 3 7.24 -13.55 -23.92
N ILE A 4 8.54 -13.88 -23.91
CA ILE A 4 9.60 -12.94 -24.31
C ILE A 4 9.53 -12.65 -25.82
N THR A 5 9.02 -13.61 -26.61
CA THR A 5 8.96 -13.54 -28.07
C THR A 5 7.65 -12.98 -28.63
N SER A 6 6.60 -12.85 -27.81
CA SER A 6 5.29 -12.33 -28.23
C SER A 6 5.17 -10.82 -27.96
N PRO A 7 4.86 -9.97 -28.95
CA PRO A 7 4.60 -8.54 -28.75
C PRO A 7 3.50 -8.24 -27.72
N GLU A 8 2.49 -9.11 -27.63
CA GLU A 8 1.34 -8.99 -26.73
C GLU A 8 1.77 -9.01 -25.25
N SER A 9 2.72 -9.89 -24.90
CA SER A 9 3.25 -10.00 -23.55
C SER A 9 4.04 -8.76 -23.11
N TRP A 10 4.71 -8.09 -24.05
CA TRP A 10 5.42 -6.84 -23.76
C TRP A 10 4.44 -5.68 -23.54
N ILE A 11 3.35 -5.63 -24.30
CA ILE A 11 2.27 -4.66 -24.07
C ILE A 11 1.66 -4.91 -22.70
N ALA A 12 1.31 -6.16 -22.37
CA ALA A 12 0.78 -6.53 -21.07
C ALA A 12 1.72 -6.16 -19.93
N LEU A 13 3.03 -6.45 -20.07
CA LEU A 13 4.05 -6.06 -19.08
C LEU A 13 4.09 -4.54 -18.88
N LEU A 14 4.08 -3.77 -19.97
CA LEU A 14 4.13 -2.31 -19.92
C LEU A 14 2.87 -1.74 -19.26
N THR A 15 1.68 -2.24 -19.65
CA THR A 15 0.41 -1.83 -19.06
C THR A 15 0.35 -2.16 -17.57
N LEU A 16 0.72 -3.37 -17.17
CA LEU A 16 0.78 -3.77 -15.76
C LEU A 16 1.78 -2.92 -14.99
N THR A 17 2.97 -2.71 -15.53
CA THR A 17 3.99 -1.86 -14.90
C THR A 17 3.47 -0.43 -14.71
N ALA A 18 2.79 0.13 -15.72
CA ALA A 18 2.21 1.46 -15.63
C ALA A 18 1.12 1.54 -14.57
N LEU A 19 0.20 0.58 -14.52
CA LEU A 19 -0.84 0.50 -13.50
C LEU A 19 -0.24 0.35 -12.09
N GLU A 20 0.76 -0.51 -11.94
CA GLU A 20 1.46 -0.71 -10.68
C GLU A 20 2.20 0.55 -10.20
N ILE A 21 2.77 1.34 -11.12
CA ILE A 21 3.38 2.63 -10.78
C ILE A 21 2.30 3.64 -10.38
N VAL A 22 1.24 3.78 -11.18
CA VAL A 22 0.16 4.76 -10.92
C VAL A 22 -0.50 4.48 -9.57
N LEU A 23 -0.87 3.22 -9.30
CA LEU A 23 -1.44 2.80 -8.02
C LEU A 23 -0.40 2.82 -6.90
N GLY A 24 0.88 2.60 -7.22
CA GLY A 24 1.99 2.57 -6.26
C GLY A 24 2.47 3.95 -5.79
N ILE A 25 2.06 5.05 -6.45
CA ILE A 25 2.39 6.43 -6.03
C ILE A 25 1.91 6.71 -4.61
N ASP A 26 0.74 6.19 -4.26
CA ASP A 26 0.16 6.40 -2.93
C ASP A 26 0.94 5.64 -1.86
N ASN A 27 1.39 4.42 -2.18
CA ASN A 27 2.22 3.60 -1.30
C ASN A 27 3.57 4.26 -1.02
N ILE A 28 4.24 4.84 -2.03
CA ILE A 28 5.53 5.51 -1.83
C ILE A 28 5.40 6.81 -1.02
N ILE A 29 4.31 7.55 -1.19
CA ILE A 29 4.02 8.74 -0.38
C ILE A 29 3.83 8.31 1.08
N PHE A 30 3.03 7.25 1.30
CA PHE A 30 2.77 6.76 2.65
C PHE A 30 4.04 6.22 3.34
N ILE A 31 4.84 5.42 2.63
CA ILE A 31 6.16 4.96 3.09
C ILE A 31 7.04 6.14 3.46
N SER A 32 7.04 7.20 2.66
CA SER A 32 7.82 8.41 2.92
C SER A 32 7.37 9.16 4.18
N ILE A 33 6.07 9.18 4.47
CA ILE A 33 5.51 9.80 5.67
C ILE A 33 5.91 9.00 6.92
N LEU A 34 5.74 7.67 6.89
CA LEU A 34 6.11 6.81 8.03
C LEU A 34 7.62 6.81 8.27
N ALA A 35 8.42 6.62 7.23
CA ALA A 35 9.88 6.65 7.36
C ALA A 35 10.39 8.03 7.81
N GLY A 36 9.67 9.12 7.51
CA GLY A 36 9.96 10.46 8.00
C GLY A 36 9.87 10.61 9.54
N LYS A 37 9.26 9.65 10.24
CA LYS A 37 9.21 9.61 11.72
C LYS A 37 10.43 8.96 12.35
N LEU A 38 11.23 8.25 11.55
CA LEU A 38 12.46 7.64 12.02
C LEU A 38 13.54 8.72 12.27
N PRO A 39 14.54 8.43 13.12
CA PRO A 39 15.76 9.23 13.20
C PRO A 39 16.35 9.51 11.81
N LYS A 40 16.90 10.71 11.58
CA LYS A 40 17.32 11.19 10.25
C LYS A 40 18.26 10.23 9.52
N ASP A 41 19.12 9.55 10.27
CA ASP A 41 20.06 8.53 9.81
C ASP A 41 19.37 7.24 9.33
N GLN A 42 18.18 6.93 9.85
CA GLN A 42 17.45 5.70 9.54
C GLN A 42 16.36 5.88 8.47
N GLN A 43 15.97 7.11 8.12
CA GLN A 43 14.84 7.35 7.21
C GLN A 43 15.07 6.74 5.82
N LYS A 44 16.29 6.86 5.27
CA LYS A 44 16.63 6.26 3.97
C LYS A 44 16.51 4.74 4.02
N THR A 45 17.10 4.12 5.04
CA THR A 45 17.04 2.67 5.26
C THR A 45 15.60 2.21 5.48
N GLY A 46 14.81 2.94 6.25
CA GLY A 46 13.38 2.65 6.47
C GLY A 46 12.57 2.65 5.19
N ARG A 47 12.79 3.62 4.29
CA ARG A 47 12.13 3.63 2.96
C ARG A 47 12.57 2.47 2.09
N GLN A 48 13.87 2.22 1.98
CA GLN A 48 14.40 1.16 1.12
C GLN A 48 13.99 -0.23 1.60
N LEU A 49 14.09 -0.47 2.91
CA LEU A 49 13.67 -1.72 3.52
C LEU A 49 12.15 -1.88 3.46
N GLY A 50 11.39 -0.82 3.72
CA GLY A 50 9.94 -0.81 3.56
C GLY A 50 9.50 -1.19 2.15
N LEU A 51 10.08 -0.56 1.12
CA LEU A 51 9.79 -0.86 -0.29
C LEU A 51 10.22 -2.28 -0.68
N ALA A 52 11.38 -2.73 -0.23
CA ALA A 52 11.85 -4.09 -0.51
C ALA A 52 10.93 -5.14 0.14
N MET A 53 10.52 -4.92 1.40
CA MET A 53 9.59 -5.80 2.09
C MET A 53 8.19 -5.77 1.46
N ALA A 54 7.70 -4.61 1.03
CA ALA A 54 6.45 -4.46 0.29
C ALA A 54 6.46 -5.23 -1.05
N MET A 55 7.58 -5.19 -1.78
CA MET A 55 7.75 -6.00 -2.98
C MET A 55 7.68 -7.50 -2.68
N ILE A 56 8.35 -7.94 -1.62
CA ILE A 56 8.32 -9.34 -1.20
C ILE A 56 6.90 -9.74 -0.83
N THR A 57 6.17 -8.95 -0.03
CA THR A 57 4.78 -9.25 0.33
C THR A 57 3.88 -9.33 -0.90
N ARG A 58 4.04 -8.43 -1.86
CA ARG A 58 3.31 -8.47 -3.13
C ARG A 58 3.59 -9.72 -3.96
N ILE A 59 4.86 -10.09 -4.10
CA ILE A 59 5.24 -11.31 -4.83
C ILE A 59 4.67 -12.54 -4.11
N LEU A 60 4.72 -12.58 -2.77
CA LEU A 60 4.13 -13.67 -2.00
C LEU A 60 2.60 -13.76 -2.18
N LEU A 61 1.91 -12.62 -2.24
CA LEU A 61 0.47 -12.57 -2.54
C LEU A 61 0.17 -13.10 -3.95
N LEU A 62 0.96 -12.70 -4.95
CA LEU A 62 0.84 -13.21 -6.33
C LEU A 62 1.11 -14.72 -6.42
N LEU A 63 2.10 -15.24 -5.72
CA LEU A 63 2.36 -16.68 -5.66
C LEU A 63 1.27 -17.44 -4.90
N SER A 64 0.58 -16.76 -3.98
CA SER A 64 -0.55 -17.28 -3.20
C SER A 64 -1.90 -17.01 -3.86
N ILE A 65 -1.94 -16.72 -5.16
CA ILE A 65 -3.15 -16.37 -5.92
C ILE A 65 -4.31 -17.36 -5.73
N SER A 66 -4.03 -18.67 -5.73
CA SER A 66 -5.07 -19.68 -5.53
C SER A 66 -5.70 -19.61 -4.14
N TRP A 67 -4.93 -19.23 -3.13
CA TRP A 67 -5.42 -18.97 -1.77
C TRP A 67 -6.17 -17.64 -1.71
N LEU A 68 -5.68 -16.62 -2.43
CA LEU A 68 -6.32 -15.31 -2.52
C LEU A 68 -7.72 -15.40 -3.18
N ILE A 69 -7.88 -16.23 -4.22
CA ILE A 69 -9.19 -16.52 -4.82
C ILE A 69 -10.13 -17.22 -3.83
N GLN A 70 -9.63 -18.09 -2.94
CA GLN A 70 -10.47 -18.66 -1.88
C GLN A 70 -10.85 -17.62 -0.83
N LEU A 71 -10.01 -16.60 -0.64
CA LEU A 71 -10.28 -15.51 0.29
C LEU A 71 -11.44 -14.62 -0.17
N THR A 72 -11.76 -14.58 -1.47
CA THR A 72 -12.94 -13.90 -2.02
C THR A 72 -14.20 -14.76 -1.97
N ALA A 73 -14.07 -16.06 -1.64
CA ALA A 73 -15.23 -16.91 -1.44
C ALA A 73 -16.01 -16.49 -0.18
N PRO A 74 -17.35 -16.58 -0.21
CA PRO A 74 -18.18 -16.17 0.91
C PRO A 74 -17.95 -17.08 2.12
N LEU A 75 -17.59 -16.50 3.27
CA LEU A 75 -17.39 -17.24 4.52
C LEU A 75 -18.72 -17.41 5.27
N PHE A 76 -19.50 -16.34 5.37
CA PHE A 76 -20.82 -16.33 6.02
C PHE A 76 -21.68 -15.21 5.44
N SER A 77 -23.00 -15.29 5.63
CA SER A 77 -23.95 -14.26 5.21
C SER A 77 -24.57 -13.55 6.40
N VAL A 78 -24.69 -12.22 6.31
CA VAL A 78 -25.35 -11.37 7.31
C VAL A 78 -26.31 -10.45 6.57
N PHE A 79 -27.60 -10.44 6.96
CA PHE A 79 -28.63 -9.57 6.35
C PHE A 79 -28.64 -9.59 4.80
N SER A 80 -28.45 -10.77 4.20
CA SER A 80 -28.36 -11.02 2.74
C SER A 80 -27.05 -10.60 2.06
N ASN A 81 -26.09 -10.01 2.77
CA ASN A 81 -24.75 -9.73 2.26
C ASN A 81 -23.82 -10.90 2.56
N GLN A 82 -23.09 -11.38 1.56
CA GLN A 82 -22.09 -12.42 1.70
C GLN A 82 -20.75 -11.75 2.03
N ILE A 83 -20.13 -12.15 3.15
CA ILE A 83 -18.86 -11.59 3.61
C ILE A 83 -17.76 -12.62 3.37
N SER A 84 -16.74 -12.22 2.62
CA SER A 84 -15.54 -13.02 2.33
C SER A 84 -14.38 -12.66 3.27
N GLY A 85 -13.32 -13.45 3.24
CA GLY A 85 -12.09 -13.14 3.98
C GLY A 85 -11.43 -11.85 3.48
N ARG A 86 -11.54 -11.56 2.18
CA ARG A 86 -11.04 -10.31 1.58
C ARG A 86 -11.75 -9.14 2.21
N ASP A 87 -13.08 -9.21 2.29
CA ASP A 87 -13.92 -8.12 2.81
C ASP A 87 -13.57 -7.78 4.25
N LEU A 88 -13.31 -8.79 5.08
CA LEU A 88 -12.84 -8.58 6.45
C LEU A 88 -11.49 -7.86 6.49
N ILE A 89 -10.54 -8.22 5.62
CA ILE A 89 -9.24 -7.53 5.56
C ILE A 89 -9.41 -6.08 5.09
N LEU A 90 -10.26 -5.83 4.09
CA LEU A 90 -10.54 -4.48 3.61
C LEU A 90 -11.20 -3.61 4.69
N ILE A 91 -12.20 -4.15 5.41
CA ILE A 91 -12.87 -3.43 6.52
C ILE A 91 -11.90 -3.14 7.65
N VAL A 92 -11.13 -4.14 8.11
CA VAL A 92 -10.17 -3.96 9.20
C VAL A 92 -9.05 -3.01 8.80
N GLY A 93 -8.52 -3.16 7.58
CA GLY A 93 -7.51 -2.27 7.01
C GLY A 93 -8.01 -0.84 6.88
N GLY A 94 -9.23 -0.66 6.37
CA GLY A 94 -9.87 0.64 6.24
C GLY A 94 -10.13 1.31 7.60
N LEU A 95 -10.60 0.57 8.60
CA LEU A 95 -10.76 1.07 9.97
C LEU A 95 -9.42 1.48 10.59
N PHE A 96 -8.37 0.67 10.38
CA PHE A 96 -7.01 0.99 10.80
C PHE A 96 -6.52 2.28 10.14
N LEU A 97 -6.73 2.45 8.83
CA LEU A 97 -6.37 3.66 8.11
C LEU A 97 -7.14 4.89 8.60
N LEU A 98 -8.45 4.77 8.81
CA LEU A 98 -9.27 5.86 9.35
C LEU A 98 -8.75 6.30 10.72
N GLY A 99 -8.62 5.36 11.66
CA GLY A 99 -8.13 5.65 13.00
C GLY A 99 -6.72 6.25 12.99
N LYS A 100 -5.80 5.69 12.21
CA LYS A 100 -4.42 6.17 12.11
C LYS A 100 -4.33 7.55 11.49
N SER A 101 -5.05 7.82 10.41
CA SER A 101 -5.00 9.10 9.71
C SER A 101 -5.63 10.21 10.55
N THR A 102 -6.78 9.93 11.20
CA THR A 102 -7.43 10.88 12.10
C THR A 102 -6.52 11.23 13.27
N PHE A 103 -5.90 10.24 13.91
CA PHE A 103 -4.95 10.50 14.99
C PHE A 103 -3.75 11.32 14.52
N GLU A 104 -3.20 11.01 13.36
CA GLU A 104 -2.06 11.74 12.79
C GLU A 104 -2.40 13.21 12.47
N ILE A 105 -3.59 13.45 11.90
CA ILE A 105 -4.07 14.81 11.59
C ILE A 105 -4.30 15.58 12.89
N HIS A 106 -4.93 14.95 13.89
CA HIS A 106 -5.19 15.57 15.18
C HIS A 106 -3.89 15.94 15.92
N GLU A 107 -2.92 15.02 15.99
CA GLU A 107 -1.61 15.25 16.61
C GLU A 107 -0.82 16.38 15.93
N ARG A 108 -1.05 16.61 14.64
CA ARG A 108 -0.46 17.71 13.86
C ARG A 108 -1.12 19.06 14.13
N LEU A 109 -2.44 19.07 14.33
CA LEU A 109 -3.22 20.27 14.59
C LEU A 109 -3.09 20.72 16.06
N GLU A 110 -3.10 19.78 17.01
CA GLU A 110 -2.90 20.07 18.44
C GLU A 110 -1.43 20.26 18.81
N GLY A 111 -0.50 19.77 17.99
CA GLY A 111 0.94 19.91 18.21
C GLY A 111 1.47 21.37 18.20
N GLU A 112 0.63 22.36 17.89
CA GLU A 112 0.94 23.79 18.10
C GLU A 112 0.65 24.26 19.55
N GLU A 113 -0.16 23.52 20.34
CA GLU A 113 -0.45 23.84 21.74
C GLU A 113 0.21 22.83 22.70
N GLY A 114 1.53 22.95 22.84
CA GLY A 114 2.21 22.88 24.13
C GLY A 114 1.96 21.68 25.05
N HIS A 115 2.20 20.43 24.63
CA HIS A 115 2.61 19.37 25.57
C HIS A 115 3.68 18.46 24.97
N ALA A 116 4.91 18.61 25.48
CA ALA A 116 6.03 17.72 25.25
C ALA A 116 5.79 16.37 25.98
N SER A 117 4.87 15.56 25.46
CA SER A 117 4.95 14.12 25.70
C SER A 117 6.23 13.65 25.00
N GLN A 118 7.14 12.99 25.74
CA GLN A 118 8.29 12.29 25.16
C GLN A 118 7.77 11.26 24.16
N LYS A 119 7.58 11.66 22.90
CA LYS A 119 7.21 10.75 21.82
C LYS A 119 8.37 9.78 21.66
N VAL A 120 8.16 8.54 22.09
CA VAL A 120 9.09 7.44 21.86
C VAL A 120 9.41 7.44 20.37
N ALA A 121 10.70 7.62 20.03
CA ALA A 121 11.14 7.64 18.65
C ALA A 121 10.66 6.36 17.96
N ALA A 122 10.08 6.50 16.76
CA ALA A 122 9.57 5.37 16.03
C ALA A 122 10.72 4.37 15.78
N SER A 123 10.48 3.09 16.03
CA SER A 123 11.47 2.04 15.76
C SER A 123 11.45 1.69 14.28
N LEU A 124 12.63 1.39 13.70
CA LEU A 124 12.76 0.94 12.32
C LEU A 124 11.86 -0.26 12.04
N ALA A 125 11.90 -1.28 12.91
CA ALA A 125 11.09 -2.49 12.78
C ALA A 125 9.59 -2.18 12.83
N GLY A 126 9.15 -1.30 13.75
CA GLY A 126 7.75 -0.90 13.85
C GLY A 126 7.26 -0.15 12.60
N VAL A 127 8.08 0.74 12.04
CA VAL A 127 7.75 1.45 10.79
C VAL A 127 7.69 0.50 9.60
N VAL A 128 8.66 -0.40 9.46
CA VAL A 128 8.66 -1.39 8.36
C VAL A 128 7.46 -2.33 8.47
N PHE A 129 7.11 -2.78 9.68
CA PHE A 129 5.93 -3.60 9.90
C PHE A 129 4.63 -2.86 9.52
N GLN A 130 4.51 -1.59 9.88
CA GLN A 130 3.35 -0.77 9.48
C GLN A 130 3.26 -0.60 7.96
N ILE A 131 4.40 -0.39 7.29
CA ILE A 131 4.46 -0.33 5.82
C ILE A 131 3.97 -1.63 5.22
N MET A 132 4.44 -2.78 5.70
CA MET A 132 4.04 -4.09 5.18
C MET A 132 2.55 -4.34 5.38
N LEU A 133 2.00 -4.03 6.56
CA LEU A 133 0.58 -4.24 6.86
C LEU A 133 -0.30 -3.42 5.89
N LEU A 134 0.09 -2.18 5.64
CA LEU A 134 -0.67 -1.31 4.74
C LEU A 134 -0.51 -1.65 3.28
N ASP A 135 0.70 -2.05 2.87
CA ASP A 135 0.94 -2.57 1.54
C ASP A 135 0.11 -3.83 1.28
N ILE A 136 -0.04 -4.74 2.26
CA ILE A 136 -0.91 -5.93 2.12
C ILE A 136 -2.36 -5.51 1.87
N VAL A 137 -2.90 -4.58 2.67
CA VAL A 137 -4.29 -4.12 2.52
C VAL A 137 -4.52 -3.51 1.14
N PHE A 138 -3.63 -2.63 0.67
CA PHE A 138 -3.75 -2.00 -0.64
C PHE A 138 -3.46 -2.95 -1.80
N SER A 139 -2.52 -3.87 -1.62
CA SER A 139 -2.11 -4.79 -2.69
C SER A 139 -3.11 -5.90 -2.94
N LEU A 140 -4.00 -6.24 -1.98
CA LEU A 140 -5.03 -7.24 -2.22
C LEU A 140 -5.91 -6.87 -3.43
N ASP A 141 -6.35 -5.62 -3.52
CA ASP A 141 -7.19 -5.19 -4.63
C ASP A 141 -6.41 -5.05 -5.96
N SER A 142 -5.20 -4.49 -5.89
CA SER A 142 -4.36 -4.35 -7.08
C SER A 142 -3.96 -5.71 -7.66
N VAL A 143 -3.67 -6.70 -6.80
CA VAL A 143 -3.33 -8.06 -7.20
C VAL A 143 -4.53 -8.76 -7.83
N ILE A 144 -5.74 -8.65 -7.25
CA ILE A 144 -6.96 -9.23 -7.83
C ILE A 144 -7.22 -8.64 -9.22
N THR A 145 -7.05 -7.32 -9.36
CA THR A 145 -7.22 -6.63 -10.64
C THR A 145 -6.18 -7.10 -11.66
N ALA A 146 -4.91 -7.23 -11.28
CA ALA A 146 -3.84 -7.71 -12.14
C ALA A 146 -4.10 -9.13 -12.66
N VAL A 147 -4.58 -10.02 -11.78
CA VAL A 147 -4.97 -11.39 -12.11
C VAL A 147 -6.13 -11.44 -13.09
N GLY A 148 -7.06 -10.48 -13.02
CA GLY A 148 -8.14 -10.34 -13.99
C GLY A 148 -7.68 -9.89 -15.38
N MET A 149 -6.48 -9.30 -15.50
CA MET A 149 -5.96 -8.75 -16.76
C MET A 149 -5.00 -9.68 -17.49
N VAL A 150 -4.14 -10.42 -16.79
CA VAL A 150 -3.06 -11.22 -17.39
C VAL A 150 -2.92 -12.58 -16.70
N ASN A 151 -2.91 -13.65 -17.50
CA ASN A 151 -2.81 -15.02 -16.99
C ASN A 151 -1.38 -15.48 -16.66
N GLU A 152 -0.37 -14.75 -17.15
CA GLU A 152 1.05 -15.09 -17.00
C GLU A 152 1.64 -14.50 -15.72
N ILE A 153 1.83 -15.34 -14.69
CA ILE A 153 2.42 -14.95 -13.40
C ILE A 153 3.82 -14.32 -13.58
N ASN A 154 4.60 -14.81 -14.54
CA ASN A 154 5.93 -14.28 -14.82
C ASN A 154 5.89 -12.81 -15.25
N ILE A 155 4.86 -12.42 -16.02
CA ILE A 155 4.66 -11.03 -16.45
C ILE A 155 4.25 -10.17 -15.26
N MET A 156 3.32 -10.65 -14.42
CA MET A 156 2.89 -9.93 -13.22
C MET A 156 4.04 -9.68 -12.24
N ILE A 157 4.84 -10.70 -11.93
CA ILE A 157 6.01 -10.57 -11.05
C ILE A 157 7.02 -9.60 -11.65
N SER A 158 7.29 -9.70 -12.96
CA SER A 158 8.21 -8.79 -13.65
C SER A 158 7.73 -7.34 -13.57
N ALA A 159 6.41 -7.10 -13.75
CA ALA A 159 5.82 -5.78 -13.63
C ALA A 159 6.01 -5.19 -12.23
N VAL A 160 5.73 -5.97 -11.17
CA VAL A 160 5.93 -5.54 -9.78
C VAL A 160 7.39 -5.22 -9.50
N VAL A 161 8.32 -6.07 -9.94
CA VAL A 161 9.77 -5.84 -9.72
C VAL A 161 10.25 -4.58 -10.44
N ILE A 162 9.82 -4.37 -11.69
CA ILE A 162 10.18 -3.16 -12.46
C ILE A 162 9.57 -1.92 -11.80
N ALA A 163 8.29 -1.94 -11.46
CA ALA A 163 7.59 -0.84 -10.81
C ALA A 163 8.26 -0.47 -9.47
N VAL A 164 8.56 -1.46 -8.61
CA VAL A 164 9.27 -1.20 -7.35
C VAL A 164 10.69 -0.69 -7.59
N GLY A 165 11.40 -1.18 -8.61
CA GLY A 165 12.71 -0.65 -8.98
C GLY A 165 12.66 0.85 -9.31
N ILE A 166 11.66 1.27 -10.07
CA ILE A 166 11.40 2.68 -10.39
C ILE A 166 11.04 3.47 -9.12
N MET A 167 10.18 2.93 -8.26
CA MET A 167 9.80 3.57 -7.00
C MET A 167 11.00 3.71 -6.04
N LEU A 168 11.87 2.70 -5.94
CA LEU A 168 13.08 2.77 -5.13
C LEU A 168 13.98 3.93 -5.55
N PHE A 169 14.16 4.10 -6.87
CA PHE A 169 14.89 5.23 -7.44
C PHE A 169 14.22 6.58 -7.12
N ALA A 170 12.90 6.66 -7.24
CA ALA A 170 12.11 7.87 -6.99
C ALA A 170 11.89 8.19 -5.49
N SER A 171 12.10 7.22 -4.59
CA SER A 171 11.75 7.32 -3.17
C SER A 171 12.48 8.42 -2.40
N GLY A 172 13.73 8.70 -2.76
CA GLY A 172 14.50 9.80 -2.16
C GLY A 172 13.88 11.16 -2.47
N PRO A 173 13.79 11.54 -3.76
CA PRO A 173 13.16 12.79 -4.20
C PRO A 173 11.72 12.97 -3.68
N ILE A 174 10.88 11.93 -3.80
CA ILE A 174 9.49 11.97 -3.31
C ILE A 174 9.46 12.22 -1.81
N SER A 175 10.31 11.52 -1.04
CA SER A 175 10.37 11.71 0.41
C SER A 175 10.83 13.10 0.81
N GLY A 176 11.80 13.69 0.10
CA GLY A 176 12.20 15.08 0.31
C GLY A 176 11.03 16.04 0.08
N PHE A 177 10.40 15.92 -1.09
CA PHE A 177 9.26 16.75 -1.49
C PHE A 177 8.08 16.71 -0.52
N VAL A 178 7.72 15.52 -0.02
CA VAL A 178 6.64 15.32 0.96
C VAL A 178 7.01 15.86 2.34
N ASN A 179 8.29 15.73 2.75
CA ASN A 179 8.74 16.20 4.07
C ASN A 179 8.93 17.72 4.14
N GLU A 180 9.29 18.35 3.03
CA GLU A 180 9.49 19.81 2.93
C GLU A 180 8.16 20.58 2.80
N ARG A 181 7.06 19.91 2.41
CA ARG A 181 5.76 20.54 2.18
C ARG A 181 4.68 20.00 3.11
N PRO A 182 4.39 20.67 4.25
CA PRO A 182 3.38 20.24 5.21
C PRO A 182 2.00 20.03 4.58
N THR A 183 1.62 20.87 3.61
CA THR A 183 0.34 20.75 2.88
C THR A 183 0.22 19.42 2.14
N LEU A 184 1.29 18.91 1.54
CA LEU A 184 1.29 17.62 0.86
C LEU A 184 1.17 16.46 1.85
N LYS A 185 1.79 16.59 3.03
CA LYS A 185 1.64 15.60 4.08
C LYS A 185 0.19 15.52 4.57
N ILE A 186 -0.48 16.67 4.76
CA ILE A 186 -1.90 16.72 5.11
C ILE A 186 -2.74 16.13 3.97
N LEU A 187 -2.48 16.51 2.72
CA LEU A 187 -3.19 15.98 1.55
C LEU A 187 -3.08 14.44 1.48
N ALA A 188 -1.90 13.88 1.72
CA ALA A 188 -1.67 12.45 1.74
C ALA A 188 -2.42 11.74 2.89
N LEU A 189 -2.49 12.35 4.08
CA LEU A 189 -3.28 11.81 5.20
C LEU A 189 -4.79 11.88 4.93
N SER A 190 -5.26 12.96 4.30
CA SER A 190 -6.65 13.07 3.85
C SER A 190 -6.97 12.05 2.76
N PHE A 191 -6.04 11.81 1.84
CA PHE A 191 -6.17 10.74 0.84
C PHE A 191 -6.21 9.36 1.51
N LEU A 192 -5.39 9.14 2.55
CA LEU A 192 -5.43 7.91 3.35
C LEU A 192 -6.78 7.69 4.05
N LEU A 193 -7.42 8.77 4.53
CA LEU A 193 -8.80 8.71 5.03
C LEU A 193 -9.79 8.29 3.94
N LEU A 194 -9.67 8.87 2.74
CA LEU A 194 -10.55 8.54 1.61
C LEU A 194 -10.39 7.08 1.18
N ILE A 195 -9.16 6.58 1.06
CA ILE A 195 -8.93 5.16 0.79
C ILE A 195 -9.47 4.31 1.93
N GLY A 196 -9.20 4.67 3.18
CA GLY A 196 -9.70 3.93 4.35
C GLY A 196 -11.23 3.80 4.34
N PHE A 197 -11.92 4.87 3.97
CA PHE A 197 -13.37 4.86 3.76
C PHE A 197 -13.77 3.98 2.57
N SER A 198 -13.10 4.11 1.42
CA SER A 198 -13.35 3.30 0.22
C SER A 198 -13.23 1.81 0.51
N LEU A 199 -12.18 1.39 1.23
CA LEU A 199 -11.96 -0.02 1.58
C LEU A 199 -13.07 -0.58 2.49
N ILE A 200 -13.59 0.24 3.40
CA ILE A 200 -14.74 -0.17 4.23
C ILE A 200 -15.99 -0.29 3.36
N ALA A 201 -16.21 0.65 2.44
CA ALA A 201 -17.35 0.59 1.52
C ALA A 201 -17.28 -0.66 0.62
N ASP A 202 -16.12 -0.90 0.00
CA ASP A 202 -15.87 -2.07 -0.84
C ASP A 202 -16.05 -3.38 -0.05
N GLY A 203 -15.50 -3.46 1.17
CA GLY A 203 -15.66 -4.65 2.02
C GLY A 203 -17.09 -4.85 2.54
N LEU A 204 -17.91 -3.81 2.61
CA LEU A 204 -19.33 -3.93 2.94
C LEU A 204 -20.21 -4.24 1.71
N GLY A 205 -19.61 -4.31 0.51
CA GLY A 205 -20.33 -4.51 -0.75
C GLY A 205 -21.13 -3.28 -1.20
N LEU A 206 -20.75 -2.09 -0.73
CA LEU A 206 -21.32 -0.82 -1.16
C LEU A 206 -20.55 -0.37 -2.41
N HIS A 207 -21.01 -0.78 -3.58
CA HIS A 207 -20.48 -0.35 -4.89
C HIS A 207 -21.30 0.80 -5.48
#